data_AF-A0A560IVW9-F1
#
_entry.id   AF-A0A560IVW9-F1
#
_cell.length_a   1.000
_cell.length_b   1.000
_cell.length_c   1.000
_cell.angle_alpha   90.00
_cell.angle_beta   90.00
_cell.angle_gamma   90.00
#
_symmetry.space_group_name_H-M   'P 1'
#
loop_
_entity.id
_entity.type
_entity.pdbx_description
1 polymer ?
#
loop_
_entity_poly.entity_id
_entity_poly.type
_entity_poly.pdbx_seq_one_letter_code
_entity_poly.pdbx_strand_id
1 'polypeptide(L)'
;MSSSWFYFDRDLDNYERQLDAAEYEGVAKDLSKRQQYSRGFFTVEGFADGPITPERINGLLAQIRPPYGYGVLAPLPLPEFPSLPSRPNDFIPAAPPTGLRSIFSKPPPPAPRGFSPEILEKEARLIQKTADKRSAFQRKHEAIAHQLTEVRTRCEADDLDAVRFMMNLAHARNHLPAAIHRPIQFDFDQSSRVLLCSIEIPDFAKLPIVKRRGKSYEYVPVAPKERKVLNEALLYSLCIRAAFLAAQCNIRNWFDVVAVNASQQWNDRATGSSKQGIIASLQGSSREFMGLRPDQIDPKTCFRHFKGISTPSVEDIAAVRPIFILNKDDKRVVGNRDVDSEMDVEANIAAMPWEDFEHLVRQLFEWEFGGKGVEVKVFRLSRDHGVDAVMYDPDPLRGGKYVLQAKRYTRTVDVAAVRDLYGTVINEGANRGILVTTSGFGPDSRDFVKDKPITLIDGSYLVQMLRKHGRNYRIDLAEARKLNKEGS
;
A
#
# COMPACT_ATOMS: atom_id res chain seq x y z
N MET A 1 30.75 -26.66 30.55
CA MET A 1 31.43 -27.98 30.60
C MET A 1 30.41 -29.00 31.06
N SER A 2 30.13 -30.03 30.26
CA SER A 2 29.23 -31.10 30.68
C SER A 2 29.90 -31.94 31.76
N SER A 3 29.15 -32.33 32.79
CA SER A 3 29.68 -33.05 33.95
C SER A 3 29.95 -34.53 33.70
N SER A 4 29.45 -35.08 32.59
CA SER A 4 29.69 -36.46 32.16
C SER A 4 29.46 -36.61 30.65
N TRP A 5 29.94 -37.73 30.08
CA TRP A 5 29.73 -38.08 28.68
C TRP A 5 28.25 -38.28 28.30
N PHE A 6 27.42 -38.76 29.24
CA PHE A 6 25.97 -38.87 29.03
C PHE A 6 25.32 -37.50 28.83
N TYR A 7 25.69 -36.50 29.63
CA TYR A 7 25.17 -35.15 29.46
C TYR A 7 25.70 -34.49 28.19
N PHE A 8 26.97 -34.75 27.84
CA PHE A 8 27.55 -34.27 26.59
C PHE A 8 26.81 -34.78 25.35
N ASP A 9 26.47 -36.08 25.29
CA ASP A 9 25.70 -36.64 24.17
C ASP A 9 24.28 -36.04 24.05
N ARG A 10 23.60 -35.86 25.19
CA ARG A 10 22.30 -35.17 25.23
C ARG A 10 22.41 -33.70 24.81
N ASP A 11 23.50 -33.02 25.18
CA ASP A 11 23.77 -31.64 24.78
C ASP A 11 24.02 -31.56 23.26
N LEU A 12 24.66 -32.59 22.67
CA LEU A 12 24.80 -32.72 21.21
C LEU A 12 23.43 -32.92 20.51
N ASP A 13 22.49 -33.68 21.10
CA ASP A 13 21.12 -33.80 20.55
C ASP A 13 20.34 -32.49 20.58
N ASN A 14 20.48 -31.73 21.67
CA ASN A 14 19.89 -30.41 21.78
C ASN A 14 20.52 -29.46 20.74
N TYR A 15 21.83 -29.53 20.57
CA TYR A 15 22.59 -28.77 19.58
C TYR A 15 22.14 -29.10 18.14
N GLU A 16 21.99 -30.38 17.81
CA GLU A 16 21.51 -30.82 16.50
C GLU A 16 20.11 -30.28 16.18
N ARG A 17 19.18 -30.35 17.15
CA ARG A 17 17.84 -29.76 17.01
C ARG A 17 17.87 -28.25 16.79
N GLN A 18 18.73 -27.54 17.50
CA GLN A 18 18.91 -26.09 17.31
C GLN A 18 19.49 -25.76 15.94
N LEU A 19 20.47 -26.55 15.48
CA LEU A 19 21.01 -26.41 14.14
C LEU A 19 19.94 -26.66 13.09
N ASP A 20 19.13 -27.72 13.21
CA ASP A 20 18.10 -28.05 12.23
C ASP A 20 17.02 -26.96 12.14
N ALA A 21 16.61 -26.41 13.28
CA ALA A 21 15.66 -25.30 13.35
C ALA A 21 16.22 -23.95 12.86
N ALA A 22 17.54 -23.81 12.72
CA ALA A 22 18.12 -22.56 12.24
C ALA A 22 17.77 -22.33 10.75
N GLU A 23 17.19 -21.18 10.44
CA GLU A 23 16.85 -20.73 9.09
C GLU A 23 17.35 -19.30 8.86
N TYR A 24 17.72 -18.98 7.62
CA TYR A 24 18.08 -17.64 7.19
C TYR A 24 17.25 -17.24 5.97
N GLU A 25 16.35 -16.28 6.15
CA GLU A 25 15.41 -15.83 5.11
C GLU A 25 15.94 -14.64 4.31
N GLY A 26 16.82 -13.85 4.93
CA GLY A 26 17.72 -12.89 4.30
C GLY A 26 17.14 -11.53 3.91
N VAL A 27 15.98 -11.47 3.24
CA VAL A 27 15.38 -10.18 2.81
C VAL A 27 14.32 -9.68 3.80
N ALA A 28 13.38 -10.56 4.15
CA ALA A 28 12.32 -10.33 5.11
C ALA A 28 12.11 -11.60 5.96
N LYS A 29 11.64 -11.43 7.18
CA LYS A 29 11.30 -12.55 8.07
C LYS A 29 9.87 -13.02 7.74
N ASP A 30 9.70 -14.24 7.27
CA ASP A 30 8.38 -14.88 7.11
C ASP A 30 7.87 -15.31 8.48
N LEU A 31 7.03 -14.45 9.04
CA LEU A 31 6.46 -14.62 10.38
C LEU A 31 5.17 -15.46 10.35
N SER A 32 4.68 -15.83 9.17
CA SER A 32 3.58 -16.80 9.04
C SER A 32 4.02 -18.22 9.41
N LYS A 33 5.33 -18.48 9.31
CA LYS A 33 5.94 -19.72 9.81
C LYS A 33 5.99 -19.69 11.33
N ARG A 34 5.38 -20.71 11.95
CA ARG A 34 5.56 -21.00 13.38
C ARG A 34 7.05 -21.14 13.67
N GLN A 35 7.64 -20.14 14.32
CA GLN A 35 8.98 -20.30 14.87
C GLN A 35 8.85 -21.20 16.11
N GLN A 36 9.25 -22.46 15.96
CA GLN A 36 9.46 -23.36 17.09
C GLN A 36 10.67 -22.85 17.86
N TYR A 37 10.44 -21.96 18.83
CA TYR A 37 11.47 -21.59 19.77
C TYR A 37 11.62 -22.69 20.81
N SER A 38 12.80 -23.31 20.84
CA SER A 38 13.27 -24.08 21.99
C SER A 38 13.95 -23.12 22.96
N ARG A 39 13.34 -22.91 24.14
CA ARG A 39 14.06 -22.58 25.37
C ARG A 39 13.49 -23.44 26.48
N GLY A 40 14.40 -24.03 27.26
CA GLY A 40 14.08 -25.03 28.29
C GLY A 40 12.94 -24.61 29.22
N PHE A 41 12.09 -25.60 29.51
CA PHE A 41 11.08 -25.65 30.57
C PHE A 41 10.13 -24.45 30.64
N PHE A 42 9.06 -24.49 29.84
CA PHE A 42 7.66 -24.08 30.12
C PHE A 42 6.98 -23.78 28.78
N THR A 43 6.01 -24.61 28.41
CA THR A 43 5.16 -24.41 27.23
C THR A 43 4.08 -23.39 27.58
N VAL A 44 4.04 -22.26 26.87
CA VAL A 44 2.80 -21.50 26.70
C VAL A 44 2.56 -21.44 25.20
N GLU A 45 1.47 -22.07 24.76
CA GLU A 45 1.00 -21.98 23.40
C GLU A 45 0.85 -20.51 22.98
N GLY A 46 1.43 -20.15 21.83
CA GLY A 46 1.31 -18.80 21.30
C GLY A 46 1.73 -18.76 19.84
N PHE A 47 0.76 -18.47 18.97
CA PHE A 47 1.01 -17.95 17.63
C PHE A 47 2.06 -16.85 17.70
N ALA A 48 3.01 -16.80 16.77
CA ALA A 48 4.22 -15.96 16.83
C ALA A 48 3.95 -14.44 16.98
N ASP A 49 2.69 -13.98 16.86
CA ASP A 49 2.30 -12.58 17.07
C ASP A 49 1.39 -12.32 18.28
N GLY A 50 0.95 -13.34 19.04
CA GLY A 50 0.02 -13.17 20.16
C GLY A 50 -1.29 -12.44 19.77
N PRO A 51 -2.19 -12.19 20.74
CA PRO A 51 -3.39 -11.42 20.47
C PRO A 51 -3.08 -9.91 20.37
N ILE A 52 -3.97 -9.16 19.71
CA ILE A 52 -3.88 -7.69 19.67
C ILE A 52 -4.30 -7.13 21.03
N THR A 53 -3.38 -6.46 21.71
CA THR A 53 -3.60 -5.83 23.02
C THR A 53 -3.53 -4.31 22.93
N PRO A 54 -4.07 -3.57 23.92
CA PRO A 54 -3.96 -2.11 23.98
C PRO A 54 -2.51 -1.61 23.89
N GLU A 55 -1.57 -2.29 24.56
CA GLU A 55 -0.15 -1.92 24.57
C GLU A 55 0.48 -2.06 23.17
N ARG A 56 0.08 -3.09 22.40
CA ARG A 56 0.55 -3.28 21.03
C ARG A 56 0.06 -2.17 20.12
N ILE A 57 -1.22 -1.79 20.20
CA ILE A 57 -1.81 -0.73 19.39
C ILE A 57 -1.14 0.62 19.71
N ASN A 58 -1.05 0.96 21.00
CA ASN A 58 -0.46 2.22 21.43
C ASN A 58 1.06 2.29 21.14
N GLY A 59 1.72 1.14 21.05
CA GLY A 59 3.15 1.03 20.71
C GLY A 59 3.47 1.02 19.22
N LEU A 60 2.50 1.06 18.30
CA LEU A 60 2.75 0.87 16.86
C LEU A 60 3.73 1.89 16.28
N LEU A 61 3.57 3.18 16.62
CA LEU A 61 4.50 4.23 16.18
C LEU A 61 5.85 4.11 16.89
N ALA A 62 5.82 3.86 18.20
CA ALA A 62 7.02 3.71 19.02
C ALA A 62 7.86 2.47 18.69
N GLN A 63 7.34 1.50 17.94
CA GLN A 63 8.06 0.32 17.45
C GLN A 63 8.83 0.57 16.15
N ILE A 64 8.63 1.70 15.48
CA ILE A 64 9.37 2.04 14.26
C ILE A 64 10.85 2.23 14.61
N ARG A 65 11.74 1.56 13.88
CA ARG A 65 13.19 1.58 14.13
C ARG A 65 13.98 1.73 12.83
N PRO A 66 15.15 2.38 12.87
CA PRO A 66 16.09 2.33 11.76
C PRO A 66 16.57 0.88 11.54
N PRO A 67 17.11 0.56 10.35
CA PRO A 67 17.49 1.48 9.28
C PRO A 67 16.31 2.00 8.44
N TYR A 68 16.50 3.17 7.83
CA TYR A 68 15.61 3.74 6.82
C TYR A 68 16.37 3.99 5.51
N GLY A 69 15.64 4.28 4.42
CA GLY A 69 16.25 4.59 3.12
C GLY A 69 17.23 3.49 2.67
N TYR A 70 18.40 3.86 2.16
CA TYR A 70 19.39 2.90 1.65
C TYR A 70 19.89 1.93 2.73
N GLY A 71 19.77 2.25 4.01
CA GLY A 71 20.08 1.30 5.08
C GLY A 71 19.17 0.08 5.08
N VAL A 72 17.96 0.16 4.50
CA VAL A 72 17.08 -1.01 4.33
C VAL A 72 17.54 -1.92 3.19
N LEU A 73 18.47 -1.49 2.35
CA LEU A 73 19.05 -2.29 1.25
C LEU A 73 20.31 -3.05 1.68
N ALA A 74 20.47 -3.31 2.98
CA ALA A 74 21.48 -4.23 3.50
C ALA A 74 20.81 -5.55 3.90
N PRO A 75 21.36 -6.74 3.61
CA PRO A 75 20.79 -8.01 4.06
C PRO A 75 20.65 -8.05 5.60
N LEU A 76 19.73 -8.88 6.10
CA LEU A 76 19.65 -9.11 7.54
C LEU A 76 20.96 -9.75 8.05
N PRO A 77 21.41 -9.44 9.27
CA PRO A 77 22.59 -10.08 9.83
C PRO A 77 22.37 -11.58 9.91
N LEU A 78 23.43 -12.35 9.71
CA LEU A 78 23.39 -13.79 9.90
C LEU A 78 23.00 -14.10 11.36
N PRO A 79 22.16 -15.12 11.59
CA PRO A 79 21.79 -15.51 12.94
C PRO A 79 23.03 -16.02 13.69
N GLU A 80 23.05 -15.80 15.00
CA GLU A 80 24.04 -16.44 15.86
C GLU A 80 23.85 -17.95 15.79
N PHE A 81 24.91 -18.66 15.45
CA PHE A 81 24.91 -20.12 15.48
C PHE A 81 25.03 -20.60 16.92
N PRO A 82 24.37 -21.72 17.27
CA PRO A 82 24.57 -22.31 18.58
C PRO A 82 26.05 -22.65 18.79
N SER A 83 26.51 -22.53 20.03
CA SER A 83 27.86 -22.95 20.43
C SER A 83 27.91 -24.46 20.61
N LEU A 84 28.91 -25.11 20.02
CA LEU A 84 29.14 -26.54 20.25
C LEU A 84 29.38 -26.79 21.75
N PRO A 85 28.74 -27.80 22.36
CA PRO A 85 28.98 -28.12 23.76
C PRO A 85 30.44 -28.51 24.00
N SER A 86 30.96 -28.20 25.19
CA SER A 86 32.32 -28.57 25.58
C SER A 86 32.35 -29.99 26.15
N ARG A 87 33.30 -30.79 25.70
CA ARG A 87 33.57 -32.14 26.22
C ARG A 87 33.78 -32.13 27.74
N PRO A 88 33.48 -33.25 28.45
CA PRO A 88 33.91 -33.44 29.82
C PRO A 88 35.44 -33.43 29.93
N ASN A 89 35.98 -33.08 31.09
CA ASN A 89 37.43 -33.01 31.32
C ASN A 89 38.08 -34.39 31.58
N ASP A 90 37.43 -35.47 31.14
CA ASP A 90 37.81 -36.86 31.36
C ASP A 90 38.76 -37.36 30.25
N PHE A 91 39.57 -38.38 30.57
CA PHE A 91 40.48 -39.00 29.60
C PHE A 91 39.71 -39.74 28.49
N ILE A 92 40.04 -39.47 27.23
CA ILE A 92 39.51 -40.19 26.08
C ILE A 92 40.41 -41.41 25.81
N PRO A 93 39.88 -42.65 25.81
CA PRO A 93 40.68 -43.84 25.54
C PRO A 93 41.22 -43.81 24.10
N ALA A 94 42.53 -43.98 23.93
CA ALA A 94 43.16 -44.11 22.62
C ALA A 94 42.70 -45.41 21.93
N ALA A 95 42.55 -45.36 20.60
CA ALA A 95 42.28 -46.57 19.83
C ALA A 95 43.38 -47.62 20.12
N PRO A 96 43.01 -48.89 20.37
CA PRO A 96 44.00 -49.92 20.65
C PRO A 96 44.98 -50.04 19.47
N PRO A 97 46.30 -50.12 19.72
CA PRO A 97 47.27 -50.24 18.64
C PRO A 97 46.97 -51.50 17.82
N THR A 98 46.84 -51.35 16.51
CA THR A 98 46.71 -52.46 15.56
C THR A 98 48.10 -52.87 15.06
N GLY A 99 48.47 -54.13 15.28
CA GLY A 99 49.76 -54.71 14.84
C GLY A 99 50.58 -55.35 15.96
N LEU A 100 51.73 -55.95 15.61
CA LEU A 100 52.61 -56.71 16.52
C LEU A 100 53.06 -55.94 17.78
N ARG A 101 53.02 -54.60 17.76
CA ARG A 101 53.29 -53.74 18.93
C ARG A 101 52.23 -53.85 20.05
N SER A 102 51.03 -54.38 19.79
CA SER A 102 49.93 -54.46 20.76
C SER A 102 50.13 -55.52 21.84
N ILE A 103 50.95 -56.54 21.57
CA ILE A 103 51.21 -57.68 22.47
C ILE A 103 52.06 -57.26 23.69
N PHE A 104 52.84 -56.17 23.56
CA PHE A 104 53.78 -55.69 24.59
C PHE A 104 53.36 -54.37 25.27
N SER A 105 52.23 -53.77 24.90
CA SER A 105 51.73 -52.53 25.50
C SER A 105 50.76 -52.80 26.65
N LYS A 106 50.83 -52.01 27.74
CA LYS A 106 49.80 -52.01 28.79
C LYS A 106 48.42 -51.74 28.18
N PRO A 107 47.36 -52.48 28.59
CA PRO A 107 46.02 -52.23 28.08
C PRO A 107 45.60 -50.79 28.43
N PRO A 108 44.92 -50.09 27.49
CA PRO A 108 44.44 -48.74 27.76
C PRO A 108 43.47 -48.74 28.96
N PRO A 109 43.41 -47.65 29.74
CA PRO A 109 42.45 -47.54 30.83
C PRO A 109 41.01 -47.71 30.30
N PRO A 110 40.10 -48.26 31.11
CA PRO A 110 38.71 -48.48 30.70
C PRO A 110 38.05 -47.14 30.32
N ALA A 111 37.13 -47.20 29.35
CA ALA A 111 36.42 -46.03 28.89
C ALA A 111 35.68 -45.33 30.06
N PRO A 112 35.63 -43.99 30.06
CA PRO A 112 34.82 -43.24 31.02
C PRO A 112 33.36 -43.69 31.01
N ARG A 113 32.68 -43.60 32.15
CA ARG A 113 31.27 -43.99 32.26
C ARG A 113 30.40 -43.17 31.30
N GLY A 114 29.65 -43.85 30.43
CA GLY A 114 28.76 -43.23 29.44
C GLY A 114 29.46 -42.74 28.17
N PHE A 115 30.75 -43.03 27.98
CA PHE A 115 31.46 -42.79 26.73
C PHE A 115 31.21 -43.91 25.72
N SER A 116 30.95 -43.55 24.46
CA SER A 116 31.02 -44.44 23.30
C SER A 116 31.76 -43.74 22.15
N PRO A 117 32.47 -44.47 21.28
CA PRO A 117 33.12 -43.89 20.09
C PRO A 117 32.15 -43.13 19.17
N GLU A 118 30.90 -43.58 19.11
CA GLU A 118 29.81 -42.96 18.33
C GLU A 118 29.56 -41.50 18.73
N ILE A 119 29.80 -41.12 20.00
CA ILE A 119 29.66 -39.73 20.46
C ILE A 119 30.68 -38.81 19.75
N LEU A 120 31.91 -39.29 19.52
CA LEU A 120 32.94 -38.53 18.82
C LEU A 120 32.64 -38.42 17.32
N GLU A 121 32.10 -39.49 16.72
CA GLU A 121 31.64 -39.47 15.32
C GLU A 121 30.47 -38.50 15.14
N LYS A 122 29.51 -38.50 16.07
CA LYS A 122 28.39 -37.56 16.10
C LYS A 122 28.86 -36.12 16.27
N GLU A 123 29.81 -35.85 17.16
CA GLU A 123 30.42 -34.54 17.30
C GLU A 123 31.10 -34.07 16.00
N ALA A 124 31.92 -34.93 15.37
CA ALA A 124 32.57 -34.62 14.10
C ALA A 124 31.54 -34.35 12.98
N ARG A 125 30.49 -35.16 12.90
CA ARG A 125 29.36 -34.95 11.97
C ARG A 125 28.69 -33.60 12.21
N LEU A 126 28.46 -33.23 13.47
CA LEU A 126 27.81 -31.96 13.83
C LEU A 126 28.72 -30.76 13.56
N ILE A 127 30.03 -30.88 13.73
CA ILE A 127 31.00 -29.85 13.34
C ILE A 127 30.92 -29.62 11.82
N GLN A 128 30.94 -30.69 11.03
CA GLN A 128 30.83 -30.59 9.57
C GLN A 128 29.49 -29.99 9.14
N LYS A 129 28.38 -30.50 9.68
CA LYS A 129 27.01 -29.98 9.45
C LYS A 129 26.90 -28.49 9.76
N THR A 130 27.56 -28.04 10.84
CA THR A 130 27.62 -26.61 11.21
C THR A 130 28.40 -25.79 10.20
N ALA A 131 29.57 -26.27 9.77
CA ALA A 131 30.39 -25.59 8.77
C ALA A 131 29.66 -25.47 7.43
N ASP A 132 29.00 -26.54 6.98
CA ASP A 132 28.22 -26.56 5.75
C ASP A 132 27.03 -25.59 5.83
N LYS A 133 26.30 -25.60 6.95
CA LYS A 133 25.15 -24.70 7.17
C LYS A 133 25.57 -23.23 7.25
N ARG A 134 26.68 -22.92 7.91
CA ARG A 134 27.29 -21.57 7.91
C ARG A 134 27.65 -21.12 6.50
N SER A 135 28.30 -21.99 5.72
CA SER A 135 28.70 -21.70 4.34
C SER A 135 27.49 -21.51 3.42
N ALA A 136 26.42 -22.28 3.62
CA ALA A 136 25.16 -22.09 2.92
C ALA A 136 24.49 -20.75 3.26
N PHE A 137 24.46 -20.37 4.55
CA PHE A 137 23.90 -19.10 4.99
C PHE A 137 24.72 -17.91 4.47
N GLN A 138 26.05 -18.01 4.50
CA GLN A 138 26.95 -17.00 3.97
C GLN A 138 26.73 -16.78 2.46
N ARG A 139 26.69 -17.86 1.67
CA ARG A 139 26.39 -17.77 0.23
C ARG A 139 25.05 -17.11 -0.05
N LYS A 140 24.02 -17.46 0.73
CA LYS A 140 22.69 -16.84 0.62
C LYS A 140 22.72 -15.35 1.00
N HIS A 141 23.44 -14.99 2.07
CA HIS A 141 23.61 -13.60 2.48
C HIS A 141 24.30 -12.79 1.38
N GLU A 142 25.41 -13.29 0.81
CA GLU A 142 26.15 -12.61 -0.25
C GLU A 142 25.31 -12.44 -1.52
N ALA A 143 24.57 -13.47 -1.94
CA ALA A 143 23.67 -13.37 -3.08
C ALA A 143 22.59 -12.29 -2.88
N ILE A 144 22.00 -12.23 -1.69
CA ILE A 144 21.00 -11.19 -1.34
C ILE A 144 21.66 -9.82 -1.27
N ALA A 145 22.87 -9.71 -0.71
CA ALA A 145 23.61 -8.46 -0.66
C ALA A 145 23.85 -7.89 -2.07
N HIS A 146 24.22 -8.76 -3.02
CA HIS A 146 24.38 -8.38 -4.42
C HIS A 146 23.08 -7.86 -5.02
N GLN A 147 21.97 -8.59 -4.88
CA GLN A 147 20.64 -8.17 -5.36
C GLN A 147 20.19 -6.83 -4.77
N LEU A 148 20.37 -6.62 -3.47
CA LEU A 148 20.01 -5.35 -2.84
C LEU A 148 20.93 -4.20 -3.27
N THR A 149 22.19 -4.48 -3.61
CA THR A 149 23.10 -3.49 -4.20
C THR A 149 22.64 -3.08 -5.59
N GLU A 150 22.16 -4.01 -6.42
CA GLU A 150 21.55 -3.69 -7.73
C GLU A 150 20.27 -2.84 -7.58
N VAL A 151 19.43 -3.12 -6.57
CA VAL A 151 18.28 -2.26 -6.27
C VAL A 151 18.74 -0.86 -5.89
N ARG A 152 19.81 -0.74 -5.10
CA ARG A 152 20.36 0.56 -4.72
C ARG A 152 20.84 1.35 -5.93
N THR A 153 21.61 0.74 -6.83
CA THR A 153 22.10 1.43 -8.04
C THR A 153 20.95 1.89 -8.93
N ARG A 154 19.88 1.10 -9.05
CA ARG A 154 18.65 1.51 -9.74
C ARG A 154 17.95 2.68 -9.06
N CYS A 155 17.86 2.69 -7.72
CA CYS A 155 17.32 3.84 -6.98
C CYS A 155 18.17 5.11 -7.22
N GLU A 156 19.50 4.99 -7.25
CA GLU A 156 20.41 6.11 -7.54
C GLU A 156 20.26 6.64 -8.98
N ALA A 157 19.80 5.80 -9.91
CA ALA A 157 19.40 6.15 -11.28
C ALA A 157 17.94 6.63 -11.41
N ASP A 158 17.27 6.95 -10.29
CA ASP A 158 15.90 7.46 -10.22
C ASP A 158 14.82 6.50 -10.82
N ASP A 159 15.09 5.20 -10.81
CA ASP A 159 14.12 4.16 -11.16
C ASP A 159 13.06 4.01 -10.05
N LEU A 160 11.85 4.49 -10.33
CA LEU A 160 10.74 4.49 -9.37
C LEU A 160 10.30 3.09 -8.93
N ASP A 161 10.50 2.04 -9.73
CA ASP A 161 10.16 0.68 -9.31
C ASP A 161 11.13 0.15 -8.26
N ALA A 162 12.41 0.50 -8.38
CA ALA A 162 13.39 0.21 -7.34
C ALA A 162 13.10 1.00 -6.05
N VAL A 163 12.66 2.26 -6.18
CA VAL A 163 12.25 3.08 -5.03
C VAL A 163 11.01 2.47 -4.34
N ARG A 164 9.99 2.04 -5.10
CA ARG A 164 8.81 1.32 -4.57
C ARG A 164 9.23 0.05 -3.82
N PHE A 165 10.17 -0.71 -4.36
CA PHE A 165 10.68 -1.90 -3.70
C PHE A 165 11.36 -1.56 -2.35
N MET A 166 12.21 -0.54 -2.32
CA MET A 166 12.87 -0.07 -1.09
C MET A 166 11.85 0.35 -0.04
N MET A 167 10.81 1.10 -0.42
CA MET A 167 9.74 1.50 0.49
C MET A 167 8.97 0.31 1.06
N ASN A 168 8.59 -0.65 0.20
CA ASN A 168 7.97 -1.90 0.65
C ASN A 168 8.86 -2.68 1.61
N LEU A 169 10.17 -2.72 1.35
CA LEU A 169 11.13 -3.39 2.22
C LEU A 169 11.26 -2.67 3.58
N ALA A 170 11.24 -1.33 3.61
CA ALA A 170 11.24 -0.56 4.85
C ALA A 170 10.02 -0.87 5.72
N HIS A 171 8.84 -1.04 5.08
CA HIS A 171 7.63 -1.50 5.75
C HIS A 171 7.74 -2.94 6.25
N ALA A 172 8.28 -3.86 5.44
CA ALA A 172 8.46 -5.26 5.86
C ALA A 172 9.44 -5.40 7.04
N ARG A 173 10.49 -4.57 7.10
CA ARG A 173 11.46 -4.55 8.22
C ARG A 173 10.89 -3.96 9.50
N ASN A 174 9.96 -3.03 9.35
CA ASN A 174 9.17 -2.51 10.46
C ASN A 174 7.93 -3.39 10.62
N HIS A 175 8.08 -4.51 11.33
CA HIS A 175 7.05 -5.53 11.48
C HIS A 175 5.72 -4.97 12.04
N LEU A 176 4.61 -5.55 11.58
CA LEU A 176 3.27 -5.36 12.11
C LEU A 176 2.67 -6.74 12.44
N PRO A 177 1.97 -6.90 13.58
CA PRO A 177 1.31 -8.16 13.90
C PRO A 177 0.41 -8.67 12.76
N ALA A 178 0.41 -9.98 12.50
CA ALA A 178 -0.31 -10.60 11.39
C ALA A 178 -1.79 -10.19 11.27
N ALA A 179 -2.48 -9.95 12.40
CA ALA A 179 -3.88 -9.54 12.41
C ALA A 179 -4.12 -8.17 11.73
N ILE A 180 -3.12 -7.29 11.74
CA ILE A 180 -3.19 -5.93 11.17
C ILE A 180 -2.20 -5.71 10.01
N HIS A 181 -1.39 -6.71 9.69
CA HIS A 181 -0.48 -6.68 8.55
C HIS A 181 -1.27 -6.78 7.25
N ARG A 182 -1.14 -5.77 6.38
CA ARG A 182 -1.76 -5.69 5.06
C ARG A 182 -0.75 -5.12 4.07
N PRO A 183 -0.87 -5.48 2.77
CA PRO A 183 -0.01 -4.91 1.75
C PRO A 183 -0.23 -3.39 1.66
N ILE A 184 0.84 -2.67 1.35
CA ILE A 184 0.81 -1.24 1.05
C ILE A 184 1.18 -1.05 -0.41
N GLN A 185 0.55 -0.08 -1.08
CA GLN A 185 0.90 0.31 -2.44
C GLN A 185 1.44 1.74 -2.46
N PHE A 186 2.42 1.97 -3.32
CA PHE A 186 3.09 3.25 -3.50
C PHE A 186 2.98 3.68 -4.95
N ASP A 187 2.30 4.78 -5.18
CA ASP A 187 2.12 5.34 -6.51
C ASP A 187 2.64 6.77 -6.55
N PHE A 188 3.45 7.08 -7.56
CA PHE A 188 4.07 8.40 -7.72
C PHE A 188 3.27 9.21 -8.75
N ASP A 189 2.93 10.44 -8.39
CA ASP A 189 2.62 11.50 -9.35
C ASP A 189 3.89 12.31 -9.59
N GLN A 190 4.57 12.05 -10.71
CA GLN A 190 5.78 12.79 -11.07
C GLN A 190 5.49 14.26 -11.39
N SER A 191 4.28 14.58 -11.87
CA SER A 191 3.92 15.94 -12.29
C SER A 191 3.71 16.86 -11.10
N SER A 192 3.00 16.38 -10.07
CA SER A 192 2.76 17.14 -8.84
C SER A 192 3.77 16.84 -7.73
N ARG A 193 4.72 15.91 -7.97
CA ARG A 193 5.72 15.44 -7.01
C ARG A 193 5.07 14.95 -5.72
N VAL A 194 3.99 14.18 -5.85
CA VAL A 194 3.24 13.58 -4.74
C VAL A 194 3.45 12.07 -4.74
N LEU A 195 3.70 11.49 -3.56
CA LEU A 195 3.62 10.05 -3.34
C LEU A 195 2.29 9.70 -2.69
N LEU A 196 1.50 8.85 -3.33
CA LEU A 196 0.30 8.25 -2.75
C LEU A 196 0.62 6.88 -2.13
N CYS A 197 0.43 6.77 -0.83
CA CYS A 197 0.46 5.53 -0.07
C CYS A 197 -0.97 5.00 0.09
N SER A 198 -1.30 3.88 -0.55
CA SER A 198 -2.59 3.21 -0.35
C SER A 198 -2.44 2.06 0.64
N ILE A 199 -3.11 2.16 1.78
CA ILE A 199 -3.10 1.14 2.84
C ILE A 199 -4.49 0.52 3.00
N GLU A 200 -4.52 -0.73 3.43
CA GLU A 200 -5.75 -1.42 3.83
C GLU A 200 -5.82 -1.55 5.35
N ILE A 201 -6.97 -1.21 5.92
CA ILE A 201 -7.24 -1.30 7.34
C ILE A 201 -8.07 -2.56 7.60
N PRO A 202 -7.69 -3.41 8.57
CA PRO A 202 -8.50 -4.58 8.92
C PRO A 202 -9.88 -4.16 9.42
N ASP A 203 -10.91 -4.95 9.11
CA ASP A 203 -12.28 -4.73 9.60
C ASP A 203 -12.32 -4.65 11.13
N PHE A 204 -12.65 -3.47 11.66
CA PHE A 204 -12.68 -3.21 13.10
C PHE A 204 -13.64 -4.11 13.86
N ALA A 205 -14.72 -4.57 13.22
CA ALA A 205 -15.69 -5.47 13.84
C ALA A 205 -15.11 -6.88 14.02
N LYS A 206 -14.32 -7.34 13.04
CA LYS A 206 -13.68 -8.67 13.03
C LYS A 206 -12.35 -8.73 13.77
N LEU A 207 -11.72 -7.59 14.04
CA LEU A 207 -10.44 -7.54 14.77
C LEU A 207 -10.64 -7.72 16.29
N PRO A 208 -10.22 -8.85 16.90
CA PRO A 208 -10.34 -9.03 18.33
C PRO A 208 -9.25 -8.24 19.07
N ILE A 209 -9.66 -7.32 19.94
CA ILE A 209 -8.77 -6.61 20.85
C ILE A 209 -9.03 -7.12 22.26
N VAL A 210 -8.00 -7.66 22.91
CA VAL A 210 -8.11 -8.32 24.20
C VAL A 210 -7.06 -7.81 25.18
N LYS A 211 -7.34 -7.93 26.47
CA LYS A 211 -6.41 -7.63 27.56
C LYS A 211 -6.40 -8.77 28.58
N ARG A 212 -5.32 -8.86 29.36
CA ARG A 212 -5.22 -9.87 30.42
C ARG A 212 -6.17 -9.55 31.57
N ARG A 213 -6.80 -10.59 32.13
CA ARG A 213 -7.65 -10.47 33.31
C ARG A 213 -6.79 -10.39 34.58
N GLY A 214 -6.38 -9.19 34.97
CA GLY A 214 -5.55 -8.98 36.15
C GLY A 214 -4.20 -9.68 36.03
N LYS A 215 -3.88 -10.58 36.97
CA LYS A 215 -2.66 -11.42 36.94
C LYS A 215 -2.86 -12.78 36.26
N SER A 216 -4.05 -13.06 35.72
CA SER A 216 -4.35 -14.33 35.03
C SER A 216 -3.67 -14.40 33.66
N TYR A 217 -3.47 -15.62 33.16
CA TYR A 217 -3.06 -15.90 31.78
C TYR A 217 -4.24 -15.83 30.78
N GLU A 218 -5.47 -15.63 31.27
CA GLU A 218 -6.68 -15.52 30.46
C GLU A 218 -6.81 -14.14 29.79
N TYR A 219 -7.17 -14.14 28.50
CA TYR A 219 -7.47 -12.94 27.73
C TYR A 219 -8.98 -12.70 27.66
N VAL A 220 -9.39 -11.46 27.92
CA VAL A 220 -10.79 -11.01 27.82
C VAL A 220 -10.91 -9.86 26.83
N PRO A 221 -12.03 -9.75 26.08
CA PRO A 221 -12.28 -8.60 25.22
C PRO A 221 -12.22 -7.28 25.99
N VAL A 222 -11.68 -6.24 25.36
CA VAL A 222 -11.71 -4.89 25.93
C VAL A 222 -13.14 -4.34 25.97
N ALA A 223 -13.39 -3.39 26.88
CA ALA A 223 -14.71 -2.76 26.99
C ALA A 223 -15.05 -1.98 25.71
N PRO A 224 -16.33 -1.84 25.31
CA PRO A 224 -16.70 -1.18 24.05
C PRO A 224 -16.12 0.24 23.89
N LYS A 225 -16.17 1.04 24.95
CA LYS A 225 -15.59 2.40 24.97
C LYS A 225 -14.08 2.40 24.73
N GLU A 226 -13.36 1.45 25.34
CA GLU A 226 -11.92 1.29 25.17
C GLU A 226 -11.59 0.80 23.75
N ARG A 227 -12.38 -0.13 23.21
CA ARG A 227 -12.26 -0.63 21.84
C ARG A 227 -12.34 0.49 20.81
N LYS A 228 -13.29 1.42 20.98
CA LYS A 228 -13.45 2.58 20.10
C LYS A 228 -12.18 3.43 20.03
N VAL A 229 -11.63 3.80 21.20
CA VAL A 229 -10.40 4.61 21.30
C VAL A 229 -9.22 3.87 20.67
N LEU A 230 -9.10 2.56 20.89
CA LEU A 230 -8.02 1.75 20.32
C LEU A 230 -8.14 1.61 18.80
N ASN A 231 -9.35 1.46 18.25
CA ASN A 231 -9.55 1.42 16.80
C ASN A 231 -9.22 2.77 16.13
N GLU A 232 -9.58 3.90 16.74
CA GLU A 232 -9.16 5.22 16.28
C GLU A 232 -7.61 5.35 16.30
N ALA A 233 -6.99 4.97 17.42
CA ALA A 233 -5.53 5.01 17.56
C ALA A 233 -4.84 4.11 16.53
N LEU A 234 -5.38 2.91 16.25
CA LEU A 234 -4.89 1.99 15.23
C LEU A 234 -4.95 2.63 13.84
N LEU A 235 -6.11 3.16 13.45
CA LEU A 235 -6.32 3.80 12.15
C LEU A 235 -5.30 4.93 11.89
N TYR A 236 -5.18 5.84 12.86
CA TYR A 236 -4.29 6.98 12.73
C TYR A 236 -2.81 6.57 12.78
N SER A 237 -2.46 5.61 13.64
CA SER A 237 -1.08 5.10 13.72
C SER A 237 -0.65 4.44 12.41
N LEU A 238 -1.53 3.67 11.75
CA LEU A 238 -1.20 3.05 10.47
C LEU A 238 -1.02 4.09 9.36
N CYS A 239 -1.85 5.14 9.32
CA CYS A 239 -1.70 6.23 8.35
C CYS A 239 -0.37 6.98 8.56
N ILE A 240 -0.08 7.40 9.80
CA ILE A 240 1.13 8.15 10.15
C ILE A 240 2.37 7.29 9.91
N ARG A 241 2.33 6.00 10.28
CA ARG A 241 3.42 5.06 10.03
C ARG A 241 3.75 4.95 8.55
N ALA A 242 2.74 4.85 7.69
CA ALA A 242 2.94 4.78 6.25
C ALA A 242 3.58 6.04 5.69
N ALA A 243 3.07 7.22 6.07
CA ALA A 243 3.67 8.48 5.66
C ALA A 243 5.10 8.65 6.15
N PHE A 244 5.36 8.32 7.43
CA PHE A 244 6.67 8.42 8.05
C PHE A 244 7.70 7.53 7.36
N LEU A 245 7.42 6.23 7.21
CA LEU A 245 8.36 5.29 6.59
C LEU A 245 8.64 5.64 5.13
N ALA A 246 7.62 6.05 4.38
CA ALA A 246 7.79 6.51 3.01
C ALA A 246 8.66 7.77 2.93
N ALA A 247 8.41 8.77 3.78
CA ALA A 247 9.20 9.99 3.84
C ALA A 247 10.66 9.72 4.21
N GLN A 248 10.92 8.81 5.15
CA GLN A 248 12.30 8.41 5.51
C GLN A 248 13.04 7.67 4.38
N CYS A 249 12.30 7.17 3.38
CA CYS A 249 12.90 6.59 2.18
C CYS A 249 13.19 7.64 1.11
N ASN A 250 12.76 8.90 1.23
CA ASN A 250 12.86 9.94 0.20
C ASN A 250 14.26 10.58 0.05
N ILE A 251 15.29 9.77 -0.14
CA ILE A 251 16.70 10.19 -0.04
C ILE A 251 17.10 11.19 -1.12
N ARG A 252 16.60 11.00 -2.36
CA ARG A 252 16.90 11.84 -3.53
C ARG A 252 15.83 12.90 -3.79
N ASN A 253 14.89 13.08 -2.87
CA ASN A 253 13.75 14.00 -3.02
C ASN A 253 12.90 13.70 -4.29
N TRP A 254 12.44 12.45 -4.45
CA TRP A 254 11.58 12.03 -5.56
C TRP A 254 10.18 12.63 -5.50
N PHE A 255 9.71 13.00 -4.31
CA PHE A 255 8.42 13.65 -4.06
C PHE A 255 8.56 14.68 -2.94
N ASP A 256 7.77 15.73 -2.99
CA ASP A 256 7.75 16.78 -1.97
C ASP A 256 6.63 16.56 -0.95
N VAL A 257 5.56 15.87 -1.36
CA VAL A 257 4.35 15.63 -0.55
C VAL A 257 4.07 14.14 -0.46
N VAL A 258 3.64 13.69 0.72
CA VAL A 258 3.12 12.34 0.95
C VAL A 258 1.64 12.43 1.25
N ALA A 259 0.85 11.68 0.49
CA ALA A 259 -0.56 11.45 0.73
C ALA A 259 -0.78 9.99 1.14
N VAL A 260 -1.66 9.74 2.09
CA VAL A 260 -2.03 8.40 2.53
C VAL A 260 -3.54 8.24 2.38
N ASN A 261 -3.97 7.16 1.75
CA ASN A 261 -5.37 6.75 1.67
C ASN A 261 -5.55 5.38 2.33
N ALA A 262 -6.35 5.36 3.40
CA ALA A 262 -6.66 4.16 4.15
C ALA A 262 -8.02 3.61 3.72
N SER A 263 -8.01 2.48 3.03
CA SER A 263 -9.20 1.77 2.57
C SER A 263 -9.61 0.68 3.55
N GLN A 264 -10.90 0.36 3.60
CA GLN A 264 -11.41 -0.78 4.36
C GLN A 264 -12.62 -1.38 3.64
N GLN A 265 -12.82 -2.68 3.83
CA GLN A 265 -14.07 -3.36 3.53
C GLN A 265 -14.85 -3.60 4.82
N TRP A 266 -16.12 -3.24 4.85
CA TRP A 266 -17.00 -3.42 6.00
C TRP A 266 -18.41 -3.79 5.57
N ASN A 267 -19.18 -4.40 6.48
CA ASN A 267 -20.59 -4.67 6.24
C ASN A 267 -21.42 -3.49 6.76
N ASP A 268 -22.29 -2.95 5.91
CA ASP A 268 -23.28 -1.96 6.31
C ASP A 268 -24.26 -2.57 7.31
N ARG A 269 -24.46 -1.95 8.48
CA ARG A 269 -25.35 -2.49 9.52
C ARG A 269 -26.82 -2.40 9.16
N ALA A 270 -27.21 -1.42 8.35
CA ALA A 270 -28.59 -1.22 7.93
C ALA A 270 -28.97 -2.19 6.80
N THR A 271 -28.07 -2.46 5.86
CA THR A 271 -28.37 -3.30 4.68
C THR A 271 -27.74 -4.69 4.68
N GLY A 272 -26.76 -4.93 5.55
CA GLY A 272 -25.93 -6.15 5.54
C GLY A 272 -24.98 -6.27 4.35
N SER A 273 -24.99 -5.30 3.43
CA SER A 273 -24.20 -5.33 2.19
C SER A 273 -22.73 -5.04 2.48
N SER A 274 -21.83 -5.75 1.80
CA SER A 274 -20.40 -5.45 1.83
C SER A 274 -20.13 -4.13 1.09
N LYS A 275 -19.53 -3.17 1.77
CA LYS A 275 -19.08 -1.88 1.23
C LYS A 275 -17.56 -1.81 1.29
N GLN A 276 -16.97 -1.09 0.34
CA GLN A 276 -15.55 -0.77 0.32
C GLN A 276 -15.37 0.72 0.08
N GLY A 277 -14.40 1.34 0.74
CA GLY A 277 -14.10 2.74 0.53
C GLY A 277 -12.92 3.23 1.36
N ILE A 278 -12.53 4.48 1.12
CA ILE A 278 -11.54 5.17 1.95
C ILE A 278 -12.21 5.60 3.25
N ILE A 279 -11.60 5.27 4.38
CA ILE A 279 -12.09 5.62 5.72
C ILE A 279 -11.17 6.60 6.44
N ALA A 280 -9.96 6.82 5.93
CA ALA A 280 -9.10 7.92 6.36
C ALA A 280 -8.17 8.38 5.23
N SER A 281 -7.84 9.67 5.22
CA SER A 281 -6.86 10.24 4.32
C SER A 281 -6.04 11.31 5.05
N LEU A 282 -4.74 11.35 4.75
CA LEU A 282 -3.76 12.21 5.37
C LEU A 282 -2.84 12.79 4.29
N GLN A 283 -2.43 14.05 4.40
CA GLN A 283 -1.44 14.63 3.50
C GLN A 283 -0.52 15.58 4.28
N GLY A 284 0.74 15.61 3.90
CA GLY A 284 1.74 16.52 4.47
C GLY A 284 3.01 16.56 3.62
N SER A 285 3.89 17.53 3.88
CA SER A 285 5.18 17.54 3.20
C SER A 285 6.06 16.39 3.68
N SER A 286 6.89 15.86 2.79
CA SER A 286 7.86 14.80 3.11
C SER A 286 8.78 15.24 4.27
N ARG A 287 9.19 16.52 4.29
CA ARG A 287 10.03 17.09 5.36
C ARG A 287 9.36 17.09 6.74
N GLU A 288 8.07 17.44 6.82
CA GLU A 288 7.33 17.40 8.09
C GLU A 288 7.24 15.97 8.63
N PHE A 289 6.97 14.98 7.76
CA PHE A 289 6.93 13.58 8.17
C PHE A 289 8.30 13.06 8.64
N MET A 290 9.39 13.40 7.96
CA MET A 290 10.75 13.01 8.39
C MET A 290 11.10 13.59 9.77
N GLY A 291 10.60 14.78 10.10
CA GLY A 291 10.85 15.47 11.37
C GLY A 291 10.05 14.92 12.57
N LEU A 292 9.12 13.99 12.34
CA LEU A 292 8.34 13.38 13.42
C LEU A 292 9.20 12.52 14.34
N ARG A 293 8.81 12.45 15.62
CA ARG A 293 9.35 11.52 16.62
C ARG A 293 8.29 10.48 16.99
N PRO A 294 8.22 9.32 16.28
CA PRO A 294 7.13 8.36 16.43
C PRO A 294 6.91 7.82 17.85
N ASP A 295 7.94 7.84 18.69
CA ASP A 295 7.93 7.43 20.09
C ASP A 295 7.20 8.41 21.02
N GLN A 296 7.01 9.66 20.60
CA GLN A 296 6.47 10.75 21.43
C GLN A 296 5.17 11.35 20.87
N ILE A 297 4.55 10.69 19.90
CA ILE A 297 3.39 11.20 19.20
C ILE A 297 2.11 10.54 19.72
N ASP A 298 1.13 11.38 20.08
CA ASP A 298 -0.27 10.94 20.16
C ASP A 298 -0.83 10.82 18.72
N PRO A 299 -1.25 9.62 18.27
CA PRO A 299 -1.67 9.41 16.89
C PRO A 299 -2.81 10.31 16.46
N LYS A 300 -3.80 10.55 17.34
CA LYS A 300 -4.98 11.35 17.03
C LYS A 300 -4.65 12.82 16.86
N THR A 301 -3.82 13.37 17.74
CA THR A 301 -3.37 14.75 17.69
C THR A 301 -2.49 15.00 16.46
N CYS A 302 -1.57 14.08 16.15
CA CYS A 302 -0.73 14.18 14.95
C CYS A 302 -1.57 14.08 13.66
N PHE A 303 -2.52 13.16 13.59
CA PHE A 303 -3.41 13.04 12.42
C PHE A 303 -4.18 14.34 12.16
N ARG A 304 -4.66 15.00 13.22
CA ARG A 304 -5.32 16.31 13.13
C ARG A 304 -4.37 17.45 12.76
N HIS A 305 -3.12 17.41 13.22
CA HIS A 305 -2.10 18.41 12.87
C HIS A 305 -1.90 18.49 11.34
N PHE A 306 -1.85 17.34 10.68
CA PHE A 306 -1.81 17.23 9.21
C PHE A 306 -3.18 17.39 8.53
N LYS A 307 -4.19 17.87 9.26
CA LYS A 307 -5.57 18.07 8.75
C LYS A 307 -6.15 16.81 8.12
N GLY A 308 -5.78 15.64 8.65
CA GLY A 308 -6.28 14.36 8.19
C GLY A 308 -7.81 14.29 8.35
N ILE A 309 -8.44 13.62 7.40
CA ILE A 309 -9.88 13.37 7.39
C ILE A 309 -10.11 11.88 7.63
N SER A 310 -11.09 11.53 8.46
CA SER A 310 -11.43 10.13 8.73
C SER A 310 -12.92 9.94 8.85
N THR A 311 -13.36 8.69 8.82
CA THR A 311 -14.74 8.30 9.13
C THR A 311 -15.17 8.98 10.44
N PRO A 312 -16.39 9.54 10.52
CA PRO A 312 -16.89 10.17 11.74
C PRO A 312 -16.95 9.21 12.93
N SER A 313 -17.15 7.92 12.66
CA SER A 313 -17.19 6.85 13.66
C SER A 313 -16.46 5.61 13.12
N VAL A 314 -15.64 4.99 13.97
CA VAL A 314 -15.03 3.67 13.69
C VAL A 314 -16.00 2.51 14.00
N GLU A 315 -17.14 2.79 14.63
CA GLU A 315 -18.21 1.82 14.90
C GLU A 315 -19.26 1.80 13.78
N ASP A 316 -19.52 2.98 13.18
CA ASP A 316 -20.46 3.20 12.09
C ASP A 316 -19.71 3.86 10.93
N ILE A 317 -19.08 3.00 10.13
CA ILE A 317 -18.07 3.39 9.15
C ILE A 317 -18.75 4.00 7.93
N ALA A 318 -18.28 5.18 7.54
CA ALA A 318 -18.68 5.86 6.32
C ALA A 318 -17.44 6.15 5.46
N ALA A 319 -17.60 6.02 4.15
CA ALA A 319 -16.56 6.41 3.21
C ALA A 319 -16.34 7.93 3.28
N VAL A 320 -15.07 8.35 3.28
CA VAL A 320 -14.67 9.75 3.14
C VAL A 320 -14.05 9.97 1.77
N ARG A 321 -14.20 11.18 1.23
CA ARG A 321 -13.48 11.56 0.01
C ARG A 321 -12.01 11.81 0.38
N PRO A 322 -11.04 11.09 -0.19
CA PRO A 322 -9.63 11.30 0.14
C PRO A 322 -9.14 12.70 -0.24
N ILE A 323 -8.13 13.20 0.49
CA ILE A 323 -7.52 14.52 0.25
C ILE A 323 -6.84 14.55 -1.12
N PHE A 324 -6.16 13.45 -1.46
CA PHE A 324 -5.48 13.25 -2.73
C PHE A 324 -6.01 11.99 -3.43
N ILE A 325 -6.32 12.13 -4.71
CA ILE A 325 -6.65 11.00 -5.60
C ILE A 325 -5.62 11.04 -6.70
N LEU A 326 -4.84 9.98 -6.80
CA LEU A 326 -3.97 9.81 -7.95
C LEU A 326 -4.81 9.39 -9.16
N ASN A 327 -4.79 10.19 -10.22
CA ASN A 327 -5.35 9.77 -11.50
C ASN A 327 -4.36 8.82 -12.17
N LYS A 328 -4.57 7.50 -12.02
CA LYS A 328 -3.77 6.47 -12.70
C LYS A 328 -4.02 6.39 -14.22
N ASP A 329 -5.01 7.12 -14.71
CA ASP A 329 -5.27 7.32 -16.14
C ASP A 329 -4.41 8.43 -16.76
N ASP A 330 -3.37 8.89 -16.06
CA ASP A 330 -2.37 9.81 -16.61
C ASP A 330 -1.43 9.07 -17.57
N LYS A 331 -1.97 8.66 -18.73
CA LYS A 331 -1.19 8.36 -19.93
C LYS A 331 -0.58 9.64 -20.51
N ARG A 332 0.23 10.36 -19.73
CA ARG A 332 1.16 11.38 -20.25
C ARG A 332 2.44 10.75 -20.85
N VAL A 333 2.29 9.58 -21.47
CA VAL A 333 3.14 9.09 -22.56
C VAL A 333 2.25 8.41 -23.63
N VAL A 334 1.17 9.07 -24.01
CA VAL A 334 0.85 9.24 -25.43
C VAL A 334 0.78 10.75 -25.55
N GLY A 335 1.61 11.32 -26.42
CA GLY A 335 1.95 12.74 -26.37
C GLY A 335 0.72 13.63 -26.20
N ASN A 336 0.96 14.84 -25.69
CA ASN A 336 0.28 15.97 -26.30
C ASN A 336 0.43 15.79 -27.82
N ARG A 337 -0.57 15.20 -28.47
CA ARG A 337 -1.06 15.85 -29.65
C ARG A 337 -1.62 17.14 -29.09
N ASP A 338 -0.75 18.15 -29.11
CA ASP A 338 -1.21 19.45 -29.56
C ASP A 338 -1.99 19.15 -30.85
N VAL A 339 -3.30 18.99 -30.70
CA VAL A 339 -4.27 19.13 -31.80
C VAL A 339 -4.15 20.56 -32.37
N ASP A 340 -3.36 21.43 -31.72
CA ASP A 340 -3.12 22.81 -32.05
C ASP A 340 -1.88 23.08 -32.92
N SER A 341 -1.03 22.09 -33.20
CA SER A 341 0.12 22.30 -34.09
C SER A 341 -0.11 21.87 -35.55
N GLU A 342 -1.16 21.09 -35.86
CA GLU A 342 -1.44 20.64 -37.24
C GLU A 342 -2.94 20.35 -37.55
N MET A 343 -3.89 21.17 -37.07
CA MET A 343 -5.28 21.09 -37.57
C MET A 343 -5.80 22.42 -38.09
N ASP A 344 -6.29 22.38 -39.33
CA ASP A 344 -6.83 23.50 -40.10
C ASP A 344 -7.87 24.31 -39.33
N VAL A 345 -7.82 25.64 -39.54
CA VAL A 345 -8.59 26.70 -38.87
C VAL A 345 -10.12 26.63 -39.11
N GLU A 346 -10.66 25.51 -39.60
CA GLU A 346 -12.09 25.27 -39.86
C GLU A 346 -12.56 23.82 -39.64
N ALA A 347 -11.93 23.06 -38.73
CA ALA A 347 -12.29 21.66 -38.49
C ALA A 347 -13.77 21.48 -38.03
N ASN A 348 -14.47 20.51 -38.64
CA ASN A 348 -15.85 20.17 -38.29
C ASN A 348 -15.89 19.27 -37.03
N ILE A 349 -16.30 19.82 -35.89
CA ILE A 349 -16.28 19.11 -34.60
C ILE A 349 -17.34 18.02 -34.48
N ALA A 350 -18.34 18.00 -35.38
CA ALA A 350 -19.29 16.89 -35.47
C ALA A 350 -18.72 15.67 -36.21
N ALA A 351 -17.61 15.84 -36.93
CA ALA A 351 -16.97 14.80 -37.75
C ALA A 351 -15.70 14.21 -37.12
N MET A 352 -15.15 14.82 -36.07
CA MET A 352 -13.98 14.27 -35.34
C MET A 352 -14.36 13.03 -34.50
N PRO A 353 -13.43 12.13 -34.16
CA PRO A 353 -13.65 11.00 -33.25
C PRO A 353 -14.38 11.39 -31.96
N TRP A 354 -15.16 10.47 -31.39
CA TRP A 354 -15.99 10.78 -30.21
C TRP A 354 -15.12 11.06 -28.98
N GLU A 355 -13.97 10.40 -28.87
CA GLU A 355 -12.96 10.64 -27.85
C GLU A 355 -12.39 12.05 -27.97
N ASP A 356 -12.06 12.49 -29.19
CA ASP A 356 -11.50 13.82 -29.45
C ASP A 356 -12.52 14.92 -29.13
N PHE A 357 -13.80 14.67 -29.39
CA PHE A 357 -14.87 15.58 -29.01
C PHE A 357 -15.01 15.72 -27.49
N GLU A 358 -14.99 14.61 -26.74
CA GLU A 358 -14.98 14.64 -25.27
C GLU A 358 -13.77 15.41 -24.73
N HIS A 359 -12.60 15.20 -25.33
CA HIS A 359 -11.37 15.93 -24.99
C HIS A 359 -11.47 17.43 -25.28
N LEU A 360 -12.03 17.82 -26.43
CA LEU A 360 -12.25 19.23 -26.79
C LEU A 360 -13.22 19.92 -25.81
N VAL A 361 -14.33 19.26 -25.48
CA VAL A 361 -15.31 19.79 -24.53
C VAL A 361 -14.66 19.95 -23.15
N ARG A 362 -13.84 18.99 -22.71
CA ARG A 362 -13.07 19.12 -21.48
C ARG A 362 -12.15 20.34 -21.49
N GLN A 363 -11.34 20.50 -22.53
CA GLN A 363 -10.40 21.63 -22.66
C GLN A 363 -11.12 22.98 -22.66
N LEU A 364 -12.27 23.06 -23.35
CA LEU A 364 -13.10 24.26 -23.35
C LEU A 364 -13.51 24.68 -21.94
N PHE A 365 -13.92 23.71 -21.11
CA PHE A 365 -14.29 23.99 -19.73
C PHE A 365 -13.07 24.33 -18.87
N GLU A 366 -11.90 23.72 -19.11
CA GLU A 366 -10.65 24.14 -18.49
C GLU A 366 -10.31 25.60 -18.85
N TRP A 367 -10.52 26.05 -20.09
CA TRP A 367 -10.31 27.45 -20.48
C TRP A 367 -11.34 28.40 -19.87
N GLU A 368 -12.62 28.02 -19.86
CA GLU A 368 -13.70 28.85 -19.33
C GLU A 368 -13.58 29.06 -17.81
N PHE A 369 -13.02 28.08 -17.10
CA PHE A 369 -12.97 28.07 -15.64
C PHE A 369 -11.54 28.19 -15.06
N GLY A 370 -10.49 28.02 -15.87
CA GLY A 370 -9.08 28.05 -15.44
C GLY A 370 -8.62 29.39 -14.86
N GLY A 371 -9.27 30.50 -15.25
CA GLY A 371 -9.02 31.83 -14.65
C GLY A 371 -9.66 32.04 -13.27
N LYS A 372 -10.45 31.08 -12.76
CA LYS A 372 -11.25 31.22 -11.52
C LYS A 372 -10.84 30.26 -10.40
N GLY A 373 -9.74 29.52 -10.56
CA GLY A 373 -9.28 28.54 -9.56
C GLY A 373 -10.15 27.29 -9.47
N VAL A 374 -11.03 27.07 -10.44
CA VAL A 374 -11.92 25.90 -10.56
C VAL A 374 -11.12 24.69 -11.01
N GLU A 375 -11.24 23.60 -10.26
CA GLU A 375 -10.51 22.36 -10.53
C GLU A 375 -11.38 21.42 -11.40
N VAL A 376 -10.98 21.21 -12.66
CA VAL A 376 -11.65 20.27 -13.57
C VAL A 376 -11.02 18.88 -13.39
N LYS A 377 -11.76 17.95 -12.79
CA LYS A 377 -11.31 16.56 -12.55
C LYS A 377 -12.03 15.60 -13.50
N VAL A 378 -11.28 14.97 -14.40
CA VAL A 378 -11.86 13.93 -15.27
C VAL A 378 -12.03 12.63 -14.51
N PHE A 379 -13.22 12.06 -14.64
CA PHE A 379 -13.54 10.70 -14.25
C PHE A 379 -13.93 9.95 -15.52
N ARG A 380 -13.11 8.99 -15.97
CA ARG A 380 -13.61 7.90 -16.82
C ARG A 380 -14.18 6.84 -15.89
N LEU A 381 -15.39 7.09 -15.39
CA LEU A 381 -16.13 6.04 -14.71
C LEU A 381 -16.52 4.99 -15.75
N SER A 382 -15.84 3.85 -15.68
CA SER A 382 -16.21 2.57 -16.29
C SER A 382 -17.69 2.50 -16.66
N ARG A 383 -17.96 2.48 -17.99
CA ARG A 383 -19.11 2.00 -18.79
C ARG A 383 -20.58 2.05 -18.28
N ASP A 384 -20.89 2.31 -17.01
CA ASP A 384 -22.24 2.09 -16.47
C ASP A 384 -22.94 3.36 -15.93
N HIS A 385 -22.29 4.53 -15.88
CA HIS A 385 -22.90 5.75 -15.27
C HIS A 385 -22.88 7.03 -16.13
N GLY A 386 -22.29 7.00 -17.34
CA GLY A 386 -22.47 8.05 -18.36
C GLY A 386 -21.96 9.46 -18.01
N VAL A 387 -21.01 9.61 -17.07
CA VAL A 387 -20.34 10.89 -16.76
C VAL A 387 -19.04 11.01 -17.52
N ASP A 388 -18.83 12.14 -18.20
CA ASP A 388 -17.62 12.36 -19.02
C ASP A 388 -16.59 13.22 -18.28
N ALA A 389 -17.04 14.15 -17.41
CA ALA A 389 -16.15 14.86 -16.48
C ALA A 389 -16.88 15.38 -15.22
N VAL A 390 -16.13 15.72 -14.18
CA VAL A 390 -16.65 16.41 -12.98
C VAL A 390 -15.78 17.62 -12.68
N MET A 391 -16.39 18.78 -12.45
CA MET A 391 -15.65 20.00 -12.09
C MET A 391 -16.07 20.47 -10.70
N TYR A 392 -15.13 21.09 -9.99
CA TYR A 392 -15.36 21.66 -8.66
C TYR A 392 -15.05 23.15 -8.70
N ASP A 393 -16.09 23.96 -8.54
CA ASP A 393 -15.93 25.41 -8.39
C ASP A 393 -15.74 25.73 -6.90
N PRO A 394 -14.59 26.33 -6.49
CA PRO A 394 -14.30 26.65 -5.11
C PRO A 394 -15.07 27.87 -4.59
N ASP A 395 -15.85 28.57 -5.43
CA ASP A 395 -16.64 29.72 -5.00
C ASP A 395 -17.63 29.32 -3.88
N PRO A 396 -17.56 29.93 -2.69
CA PRO A 396 -18.37 29.52 -1.54
C PRO A 396 -19.87 29.92 -1.67
N LEU A 397 -20.23 30.79 -2.62
CA LEU A 397 -21.58 31.29 -2.83
C LEU A 397 -22.27 30.65 -4.04
N ARG A 398 -21.50 30.33 -5.09
CA ARG A 398 -22.00 29.79 -6.37
C ARG A 398 -21.46 28.42 -6.71
N GLY A 399 -20.36 28.01 -6.07
CA GLY A 399 -19.59 26.83 -6.43
C GLY A 399 -20.14 25.53 -5.86
N GLY A 400 -19.34 24.48 -6.00
CA GLY A 400 -19.74 23.10 -5.72
C GLY A 400 -19.37 22.14 -6.84
N LYS A 401 -19.93 20.93 -6.79
CA LYS A 401 -19.66 19.85 -7.76
C LYS A 401 -20.55 20.01 -8.98
N TYR A 402 -19.97 20.00 -10.18
CA TYR A 402 -20.73 19.93 -11.43
C TYR A 402 -20.38 18.63 -12.15
N VAL A 403 -21.39 18.01 -12.74
CA VAL A 403 -21.24 16.83 -13.60
C VAL A 403 -21.37 17.28 -15.05
N LEU A 404 -20.42 16.88 -15.88
CA LEU A 404 -20.38 17.19 -17.30
C LEU A 404 -20.57 15.90 -18.10
N GLN A 405 -21.43 15.98 -19.10
CA GLN A 405 -21.65 14.94 -20.09
C GLN A 405 -21.60 15.56 -21.48
N ALA A 406 -20.82 14.98 -22.39
CA ALA A 406 -20.65 15.36 -23.77
C ALA A 406 -21.20 14.25 -24.69
N LYS A 407 -22.14 14.61 -25.56
CA LYS A 407 -22.75 13.69 -26.55
C LYS A 407 -22.47 14.20 -27.96
N ARG A 408 -21.58 13.52 -28.69
CA ARG A 408 -21.33 13.78 -30.12
C ARG A 408 -22.48 13.20 -30.97
N TYR A 409 -23.62 13.88 -31.01
CA TYR A 409 -24.80 13.44 -31.76
C TYR A 409 -24.96 14.22 -33.07
N THR A 410 -25.42 13.51 -34.10
CA THR A 410 -25.80 14.12 -35.39
C THR A 410 -27.29 14.37 -35.51
N ARG A 411 -28.09 13.94 -34.52
CA ARG A 411 -29.55 14.13 -34.41
C ARG A 411 -29.89 14.82 -33.09
N THR A 412 -31.10 15.36 -32.98
CA THR A 412 -31.61 15.97 -31.76
C THR A 412 -31.49 15.02 -30.57
N VAL A 413 -31.01 15.53 -29.44
CA VAL A 413 -30.87 14.77 -28.19
C VAL A 413 -32.25 14.55 -27.58
N ASP A 414 -32.52 13.31 -27.17
CA ASP A 414 -33.76 12.88 -26.52
C ASP A 414 -33.79 13.29 -25.03
N VAL A 415 -34.99 13.50 -24.49
CA VAL A 415 -35.23 13.80 -23.08
C VAL A 415 -34.74 12.69 -22.16
N ALA A 416 -34.63 11.45 -22.65
CA ALA A 416 -34.03 10.34 -21.91
C ALA A 416 -32.61 10.68 -21.42
N ALA A 417 -31.74 11.19 -22.29
CA ALA A 417 -30.37 11.54 -21.94
C ALA A 417 -30.31 12.66 -20.87
N VAL A 418 -31.26 13.59 -20.91
CA VAL A 418 -31.35 14.67 -19.92
C VAL A 418 -31.83 14.15 -18.56
N ARG A 419 -32.75 13.19 -18.56
CA ARG A 419 -33.23 12.51 -17.33
C ARG A 419 -32.13 11.67 -16.70
N ASP A 420 -31.35 10.98 -17.52
CA ASP A 420 -30.21 10.20 -17.06
C ASP A 420 -29.18 11.10 -16.37
N LEU A 421 -28.82 12.23 -16.99
CA LEU A 421 -27.94 13.21 -16.37
C LEU A 421 -28.53 13.74 -15.05
N TYR A 422 -29.83 13.97 -14.97
CA TYR A 422 -30.46 14.41 -13.73
C TYR A 422 -30.33 13.37 -12.60
N GLY A 423 -30.56 12.09 -12.91
CA GLY A 423 -30.34 10.99 -11.98
C GLY A 423 -28.90 10.96 -11.50
N THR A 424 -27.95 11.18 -12.41
CA THR A 424 -26.53 11.27 -12.10
C THR A 424 -26.19 12.47 -11.21
N VAL A 425 -26.76 13.65 -11.47
CA VAL A 425 -26.56 14.84 -10.62
C VAL A 425 -26.99 14.56 -9.17
N ILE A 426 -28.13 13.90 -8.99
CA ILE A 426 -28.64 13.53 -7.65
C ILE A 426 -27.73 12.48 -7.01
N ASN A 427 -27.40 11.41 -7.74
CA ASN A 427 -26.59 10.30 -7.22
C ASN A 427 -25.17 10.76 -6.84
N GLU A 428 -24.58 11.64 -7.65
CA GLU A 428 -23.25 12.19 -7.44
C GLU A 428 -23.21 13.30 -6.37
N GLY A 429 -24.38 13.77 -5.91
CA GLY A 429 -24.51 14.92 -5.01
C GLY A 429 -23.97 16.20 -5.65
N ALA A 430 -24.19 16.37 -6.95
CA ALA A 430 -23.73 17.52 -7.70
C ALA A 430 -24.70 18.70 -7.59
N ASN A 431 -24.14 19.90 -7.49
CA ASN A 431 -24.88 21.16 -7.46
C ASN A 431 -25.45 21.51 -8.84
N ARG A 432 -24.83 21.00 -9.92
CA ARG A 432 -25.31 21.19 -11.29
C ARG A 432 -24.88 20.07 -12.24
N GLY A 433 -25.71 19.77 -13.24
CA GLY A 433 -25.36 18.97 -14.41
C GLY A 433 -25.20 19.85 -15.64
N ILE A 434 -24.28 19.51 -16.53
CA ILE A 434 -24.06 20.19 -17.81
C ILE A 434 -24.05 19.13 -18.91
N LEU A 435 -24.95 19.26 -19.88
CA LEU A 435 -25.02 18.40 -21.05
C LEU A 435 -24.61 19.17 -22.28
N VAL A 436 -23.55 18.72 -22.95
CA VAL A 436 -22.98 19.34 -24.16
C VAL A 436 -23.26 18.44 -25.36
N THR A 437 -23.71 19.01 -26.47
CA THR A 437 -23.94 18.26 -27.72
C THR A 437 -23.48 19.03 -28.95
N THR A 438 -23.09 18.32 -30.00
CA THR A 438 -22.88 18.88 -31.34
C THR A 438 -24.17 19.18 -32.08
N SER A 439 -25.31 18.65 -31.63
CA SER A 439 -26.62 18.86 -32.25
C SER A 439 -27.46 19.87 -31.44
N GLY A 440 -28.74 19.58 -31.20
CA GLY A 440 -29.63 20.41 -30.40
C GLY A 440 -30.54 19.56 -29.51
N PHE A 441 -31.28 20.22 -28.64
CA PHE A 441 -32.21 19.59 -27.70
C PHE A 441 -33.66 19.78 -28.16
N GLY A 442 -34.49 18.74 -28.02
CA GLY A 442 -35.92 18.82 -28.32
C GLY A 442 -36.71 19.67 -27.31
N PRO A 443 -37.95 20.06 -27.63
CA PRO A 443 -38.83 20.81 -26.72
C PRO A 443 -38.97 20.14 -25.35
N ASP A 444 -39.20 18.83 -25.32
CA ASP A 444 -39.36 18.05 -24.09
C ASP A 444 -38.11 18.08 -23.19
N SER A 445 -36.91 18.13 -23.79
CA SER A 445 -35.65 18.28 -23.05
C SER A 445 -35.55 19.65 -22.39
N ARG A 446 -35.95 20.71 -23.10
CA ARG A 446 -35.94 22.09 -22.60
C ARG A 446 -37.00 22.30 -21.52
N ASP A 447 -38.18 21.69 -21.67
CA ASP A 447 -39.23 21.72 -20.65
C ASP A 447 -38.83 20.92 -19.41
N PHE A 448 -38.16 19.77 -19.58
CA PHE A 448 -37.72 18.96 -18.46
C PHE A 448 -36.68 19.66 -17.58
N VAL A 449 -35.76 20.45 -18.14
CA VAL A 449 -34.74 21.14 -17.33
C VAL A 449 -35.25 22.37 -16.58
N LYS A 450 -36.49 22.82 -16.85
CA LYS A 450 -37.11 23.90 -16.07
C LYS A 450 -37.10 23.52 -14.59
N ASP A 451 -36.60 24.45 -13.78
CA ASP A 451 -36.45 24.33 -12.32
C ASP A 451 -35.51 23.22 -11.84
N LYS A 452 -34.69 22.64 -12.73
CA LYS A 452 -33.67 21.65 -12.35
C LYS A 452 -32.27 22.25 -12.45
N PRO A 453 -31.31 21.79 -11.63
CA PRO A 453 -29.92 22.22 -11.71
C PRO A 453 -29.21 21.59 -12.92
N ILE A 454 -29.76 21.76 -14.13
CA ILE A 454 -29.18 21.25 -15.38
C ILE A 454 -29.01 22.41 -16.37
N THR A 455 -27.85 22.46 -17.01
CA THR A 455 -27.54 23.39 -18.09
C THR A 455 -27.34 22.61 -19.38
N LEU A 456 -28.02 23.05 -20.44
CA LEU A 456 -27.93 22.45 -21.77
C LEU A 456 -27.07 23.36 -22.67
N ILE A 457 -26.07 22.78 -23.34
CA ILE A 457 -25.19 23.47 -24.28
C ILE A 457 -25.36 22.78 -25.64
N ASP A 458 -26.08 23.44 -26.54
CA ASP A 458 -26.27 22.96 -27.91
C ASP A 458 -25.10 23.35 -28.82
N GLY A 459 -25.08 22.80 -30.04
CA GLY A 459 -23.98 23.00 -30.96
C GLY A 459 -23.71 24.46 -31.30
N SER A 460 -24.76 25.29 -31.43
CA SER A 460 -24.57 26.72 -31.67
C SER A 460 -23.93 27.43 -30.49
N TYR A 461 -24.33 27.10 -29.27
CA TYR A 461 -23.74 27.69 -28.07
C TYR A 461 -22.30 27.18 -27.84
N LEU A 462 -22.04 25.90 -28.11
CA LEU A 462 -20.70 25.30 -28.02
C LEU A 462 -19.68 26.02 -28.94
N VAL A 463 -20.05 26.27 -30.20
CA VAL A 463 -19.19 27.01 -31.14
C VAL A 463 -18.92 28.43 -30.67
N GLN A 464 -19.91 29.11 -30.09
CA GLN A 464 -19.70 30.45 -29.53
C GLN A 464 -18.72 30.44 -28.36
N MET A 465 -18.82 29.45 -27.47
CA MET A 465 -17.90 29.29 -26.35
C MET A 465 -16.47 29.03 -26.84
N LEU A 466 -16.28 28.18 -27.86
CA LEU A 466 -14.96 27.93 -28.46
C LEU A 466 -14.35 29.20 -29.09
N ARG A 467 -15.16 29.98 -29.81
CA ARG A 467 -14.72 31.25 -30.43
C ARG A 467 -14.27 32.28 -29.41
N LYS A 468 -14.91 32.33 -28.24
CA LYS A 468 -14.52 33.22 -27.13
C LYS A 468 -13.08 32.97 -26.68
N HIS A 469 -12.59 31.73 -26.79
CA HIS A 469 -11.23 31.32 -26.47
C HIS A 469 -10.30 31.31 -27.70
N GLY A 470 -10.66 32.04 -28.76
CA GLY A 470 -9.84 32.19 -29.96
C GLY A 470 -9.83 30.97 -30.88
N ARG A 471 -10.77 30.02 -30.71
CA ARG A 471 -10.83 28.79 -31.50
C ARG A 471 -11.93 28.84 -32.56
N ASN A 472 -11.54 28.71 -33.83
CA ASN A 472 -12.45 28.73 -34.96
C ASN A 472 -12.84 27.30 -35.38
N TYR A 473 -13.91 26.79 -34.79
CA TYR A 473 -14.51 25.50 -35.14
C TYR A 473 -15.86 25.67 -35.85
N ARG A 474 -16.24 24.69 -36.68
CA ARG A 474 -17.57 24.63 -37.31
C ARG A 474 -18.31 23.35 -36.96
N ILE A 475 -19.64 23.37 -37.10
CA ILE A 475 -20.49 22.18 -37.00
C ILE A 475 -21.25 22.05 -38.32
N ASP A 476 -20.98 20.98 -39.07
CA ASP A 476 -21.81 20.55 -40.19
C ASP A 476 -22.29 19.12 -39.95
N LEU A 477 -23.57 19.00 -39.58
CA LEU A 477 -24.20 17.72 -39.27
C LEU A 477 -24.49 16.88 -40.53
N ALA A 478 -24.62 17.51 -41.70
CA ALA A 478 -24.88 16.79 -42.95
C ALA A 478 -23.61 16.11 -43.45
N GLU A 479 -22.48 16.81 -43.38
CA GLU A 479 -21.14 16.28 -43.65
C GLU A 479 -20.78 15.14 -42.67
N ALA A 480 -20.97 15.36 -41.36
CA ALA A 480 -20.71 14.35 -40.35
C ALA A 480 -21.55 13.07 -40.54
N ARG A 481 -22.79 13.18 -41.01
CA ARG A 481 -23.64 12.02 -41.33
C ARG A 481 -23.15 11.24 -42.56
N LYS A 482 -22.51 11.89 -43.53
CA LYS A 482 -21.92 11.22 -44.69
C LYS A 482 -20.67 10.44 -44.28
N LEU A 483 -19.76 11.08 -43.56
CA LEU A 483 -18.52 10.45 -43.09
C LEU A 483 -18.77 9.25 -42.15
N ASN A 484 -19.75 9.34 -41.25
CA ASN A 484 -20.11 8.21 -40.38
C ASN A 484 -20.73 7.02 -41.13
N LYS A 485 -21.30 7.24 -42.33
CA LYS A 485 -21.84 6.16 -43.19
C LYS A 485 -20.76 5.48 -44.04
N GLU A 486 -19.69 6.18 -44.38
CA GLU A 486 -18.58 5.66 -45.18
C GLU A 486 -17.57 4.85 -44.35
N GLY A 487 -17.53 5.06 -43.03
CA GLY A 487 -16.67 4.32 -42.08
C GLY A 487 -17.37 3.22 -41.27
N SER A 488 -18.60 2.82 -41.62
CA SER A 488 -19.35 1.72 -40.96
C SER A 488 -19.41 0.46 -41.81
#